data_AF-A0A2S2NX20-F1
#
_entry.id   AF-A0A2S2NX20-F1
#
_cell.length_a   1.000
_cell.length_b   1.000
_cell.length_c   1.000
_cell.angle_alpha   90.00
_cell.angle_beta   90.00
_cell.angle_gamma   90.00
#
_symmetry.space_group_name_H-M   'P 1'
#
loop_
_entity.id
_entity.type
_entity.pdbx_description
1 polymer ?
#
loop_
_entity_poly.entity_id
_entity_poly.type
_entity_poly.pdbx_seq_one_letter_code
_entity_poly.pdbx_strand_id
1 'polypeptide(L)'
;EFCDFADVQYKDLLSHSKTRWLSLFPAIERIISIFNGLKSYFLSQNNCPNALKIFFENESALLWLKFLCSQLKTINSYIKKVESQKLSAIELMIIMEDLMEKIENKRKDRFLTVEIENIVTKLEGEGLINRKSFESKCDEFYVLCYNYLQKWNNSNQ
;
A
#
# COMPACT_ATOMS: atom_id res chain seq x y z
N GLU A 1 33.28 -12.18 11.48
CA GLU A 1 33.42 -10.82 10.91
C GLU A 1 32.42 -10.49 9.79
N PHE A 2 32.43 -11.15 8.62
CA PHE A 2 31.43 -10.85 7.56
C PHE A 2 30.00 -11.27 7.95
N CYS A 3 29.82 -12.44 8.56
CA CYS A 3 28.51 -12.90 9.04
C CYS A 3 27.97 -12.02 10.18
N ASP A 4 28.83 -11.59 11.10
CA ASP A 4 28.44 -10.68 12.19
C ASP A 4 28.03 -9.30 11.66
N PHE A 5 28.71 -8.80 10.63
CA PHE A 5 28.35 -7.55 9.95
C PHE A 5 27.03 -7.67 9.18
N ALA A 6 26.82 -8.78 8.46
CA ALA A 6 25.57 -9.04 7.75
C ALA A 6 24.38 -9.18 8.71
N ASP A 7 24.57 -9.84 9.86
CA ASP A 7 23.54 -9.98 10.89
C ASP A 7 23.20 -8.65 11.58
N VAL A 8 24.19 -7.79 11.82
CA VAL A 8 23.97 -6.45 12.39
C VAL A 8 23.21 -5.57 11.41
N GLN A 9 23.63 -5.51 10.14
CA GLN A 9 22.92 -4.72 9.13
C GLN A 9 21.51 -5.26 8.85
N TYR A 10 21.31 -6.58 8.86
CA TYR A 10 20.00 -7.19 8.68
C TYR A 10 19.06 -6.89 9.85
N LYS A 11 19.56 -6.93 11.09
CA LYS A 11 18.81 -6.52 12.29
C LYS A 11 18.44 -5.04 12.26
N ASP A 12 19.35 -4.17 11.83
CA ASP A 12 19.07 -2.75 11.68
C ASP A 12 18.01 -2.51 10.60
N LEU A 13 18.13 -3.18 9.45
CA LEU A 13 17.14 -3.10 8.36
C LEU A 13 15.75 -3.58 8.80
N LEU A 14 15.68 -4.68 9.56
CA LEU A 14 14.44 -5.21 10.14
C LEU A 14 13.87 -4.29 11.23
N SER A 15 14.71 -3.65 12.05
CA SER A 15 14.29 -2.68 13.06
C SER A 15 13.63 -1.46 12.42
N HIS A 16 14.17 -0.99 11.30
CA HIS A 16 13.60 0.10 10.52
C HIS A 16 12.37 -0.32 9.72
N SER A 17 12.24 -1.59 9.31
CA SER A 17 11.07 -2.11 8.59
C SER A 17 9.78 -1.88 9.40
N LYS A 18 9.77 -2.19 10.70
CA LYS A 18 8.62 -1.94 11.59
C LYS A 18 8.18 -0.47 11.56
N THR A 19 9.14 0.44 11.69
CA THR A 19 8.87 1.89 11.67
C THR A 19 8.42 2.38 10.28
N ARG A 20 8.95 1.79 9.20
CA ARG A 20 8.70 2.21 7.81
C ARG A 20 7.29 1.85 7.35
N TRP A 21 6.82 0.64 7.63
CA TRP A 21 5.45 0.22 7.28
C TRP A 21 4.39 0.96 8.08
N LEU A 22 4.62 1.17 9.38
CA LEU A 22 3.74 1.95 10.24
C LEU A 22 3.66 3.42 9.83
N SER A 23 4.76 4.01 9.35
CA SER A 23 4.80 5.40 8.90
C SER A 23 4.21 5.61 7.49
N LEU A 24 4.17 4.57 6.65
CA LEU A 24 3.73 4.71 5.26
C LEU A 24 2.24 5.03 5.16
N PHE A 25 1.39 4.36 5.94
CA PHE A 25 -0.04 4.63 5.98
C PHE A 25 -0.36 6.10 6.35
N PRO A 26 0.09 6.64 7.50
CA PRO A 26 -0.16 8.03 7.86
C PRO A 26 0.52 9.03 6.92
N ALA A 27 1.66 8.67 6.30
CA ALA A 27 2.29 9.52 5.29
C ALA A 27 1.40 9.65 4.04
N ILE A 28 0.82 8.56 3.55
CA ILE A 28 -0.09 8.59 2.40
C ILE A 28 -1.39 9.30 2.74
N GLU A 29 -1.98 9.07 3.92
CA GLU A 29 -3.15 9.83 4.38
C GLU A 29 -2.87 11.33 4.37
N ARG A 30 -1.69 11.74 4.86
CA ARG A 30 -1.27 13.14 4.83
C ARG A 30 -1.15 13.65 3.40
N ILE A 31 -0.46 12.94 2.51
CA ILE A 31 -0.31 13.34 1.09
C ILE A 31 -1.69 13.53 0.45
N ILE A 32 -2.63 12.61 0.67
CA ILE A 32 -4.00 12.71 0.14
C ILE A 32 -4.70 13.96 0.69
N SER A 33 -4.57 14.24 1.99
CA SER A 33 -5.24 15.39 2.62
C SER A 33 -4.82 16.76 2.08
N ILE A 34 -3.56 16.87 1.62
CA ILE A 34 -3.00 18.10 1.04
C ILE A 34 -2.73 17.99 -0.46
N PHE A 35 -3.29 16.97 -1.14
CA PHE A 35 -2.93 16.62 -2.52
C PHE A 35 -3.04 17.80 -3.48
N ASN A 36 -4.17 18.53 -3.44
CA ASN A 36 -4.38 19.69 -4.32
C ASN A 36 -3.39 20.83 -4.04
N GLY A 37 -3.01 21.03 -2.78
CA GLY A 37 -1.98 21.99 -2.39
C GLY A 37 -0.61 21.59 -2.92
N LEU A 38 -0.24 20.31 -2.80
CA LEU A 38 1.01 19.79 -3.36
C LEU A 38 1.02 19.88 -4.89
N LYS A 39 -0.05 19.48 -5.58
CA LYS A 39 -0.20 19.60 -7.05
C LYS A 39 0.01 21.05 -7.48
N SER A 40 -0.71 21.98 -6.87
CA SER A 40 -0.60 23.41 -7.21
C SER A 40 0.81 23.97 -6.94
N TYR A 41 1.39 23.63 -5.78
CA TYR A 41 2.73 24.06 -5.42
C TYR A 41 3.76 23.56 -6.42
N PHE A 42 3.87 22.24 -6.62
CA PHE A 42 4.91 21.67 -7.47
C PHE A 42 4.76 22.07 -8.94
N LEU A 43 3.54 22.15 -9.48
CA LEU A 43 3.33 22.58 -10.86
C LEU A 43 3.58 24.08 -11.07
N SER A 44 3.56 24.90 -10.01
CA SER A 44 3.92 26.33 -10.10
C SER A 44 5.43 26.61 -10.07
N GLN A 45 6.25 25.63 -9.66
CA GLN A 45 7.69 25.83 -9.54
C GLN A 45 8.39 25.69 -10.88
N ASN A 46 9.21 26.68 -11.24
CA ASN A 46 10.05 26.64 -12.44
C ASN A 46 11.02 25.44 -12.46
N ASN A 47 11.51 25.04 -11.28
CA ASN A 47 12.48 23.95 -11.10
C ASN A 47 11.86 22.73 -10.39
N CYS A 48 10.61 22.38 -10.70
CA CYS A 48 9.98 21.19 -10.16
C CYS A 48 10.76 19.92 -10.58
N PRO A 49 11.10 19.01 -9.64
CA PRO A 49 11.67 17.71 -10.00
C PRO A 49 10.78 16.95 -11.00
N ASN A 50 11.38 16.43 -12.08
CA ASN A 50 10.64 15.79 -13.17
C ASN A 50 9.71 14.66 -12.69
N ALA A 51 10.15 13.85 -11.73
CA ALA A 51 9.32 12.77 -11.19
C ALA A 51 8.04 13.28 -10.51
N LEU A 52 8.14 14.38 -9.77
CA LEU A 52 6.99 15.01 -9.11
C LEU A 52 6.09 15.72 -10.13
N LYS A 53 6.68 16.36 -11.13
CA LYS A 53 5.94 16.98 -12.22
C LYS A 53 5.08 15.95 -12.96
N ILE A 54 5.68 14.85 -13.42
CA ILE A 54 4.99 13.73 -14.07
C ILE A 54 3.89 13.16 -13.17
N PHE A 55 4.18 13.00 -11.87
CA PHE A 55 3.22 12.49 -10.92
C PHE A 55 2.00 13.41 -10.77
N PHE A 56 2.19 14.72 -10.61
CA PHE A 56 1.10 15.67 -10.38
C PHE A 56 0.35 16.07 -11.65
N GLU A 57 0.97 15.95 -12.83
CA GLU A 57 0.30 16.10 -14.14
C GLU A 57 -0.58 14.89 -14.48
N ASN A 58 -0.33 13.72 -13.88
CA ASN A 58 -1.14 12.54 -14.12
C ASN A 58 -2.47 12.61 -13.34
N GLU A 59 -3.58 12.69 -14.07
CA GLU A 59 -4.93 12.77 -13.49
C GLU A 59 -5.36 11.50 -12.72
N SER A 60 -4.70 10.36 -12.96
CA SER A 60 -4.92 9.13 -12.20
C SER A 60 -4.07 9.03 -10.91
N ALA A 61 -3.16 9.98 -10.65
CA ALA A 61 -2.25 9.89 -9.50
C ALA A 61 -2.99 9.81 -8.15
N LEU A 62 -4.04 10.63 -7.98
CA LEU A 62 -4.86 10.61 -6.77
C LEU A 62 -5.65 9.30 -6.63
N LEU A 63 -6.11 8.73 -7.76
CA LEU A 63 -6.78 7.42 -7.79
C LEU A 63 -5.85 6.34 -7.22
N TRP A 64 -4.60 6.28 -7.69
CA TRP A 64 -3.62 5.31 -7.20
C TRP A 64 -3.27 5.49 -5.73
N LEU A 65 -3.11 6.73 -5.26
CA LEU A 65 -2.89 7.00 -3.83
C LEU A 65 -4.06 6.54 -2.98
N LYS A 66 -5.30 6.80 -3.39
CA LYS A 66 -6.50 6.38 -2.66
C LYS A 66 -6.66 4.87 -2.64
N PHE A 67 -6.41 4.20 -3.77
CA PHE A 67 -6.37 2.74 -3.82
C PHE A 67 -5.34 2.21 -2.83
N LEU A 68 -4.09 2.66 -2.89
CA LEU A 68 -3.02 2.20 -2.00
C LEU A 68 -3.33 2.49 -0.52
N CYS A 69 -3.85 3.68 -0.21
CA CYS A 69 -4.27 4.06 1.14
C CYS A 69 -5.32 3.08 1.71
N SER A 70 -6.30 2.68 0.89
CA SER A 70 -7.33 1.72 1.31
C SER A 70 -6.76 0.34 1.65
N GLN A 71 -5.71 -0.10 0.95
CA GLN A 71 -5.04 -1.37 1.23
C GLN A 71 -4.13 -1.28 2.46
N LEU A 72 -3.37 -0.20 2.58
CA LEU A 72 -2.54 0.07 3.74
C LEU A 72 -3.37 0.19 5.01
N LYS A 73 -4.58 0.76 4.95
CA LYS A 73 -5.49 0.81 6.11
C LYS A 73 -5.80 -0.60 6.63
N THR A 74 -6.05 -1.54 5.73
CA THR A 74 -6.28 -2.95 6.10
C THR A 74 -5.02 -3.54 6.70
N ILE A 75 -3.88 -3.48 6.00
CA ILE A 75 -2.62 -4.06 6.50
C ILE A 75 -2.22 -3.48 7.87
N ASN A 76 -2.31 -2.16 8.03
CA ASN A 76 -1.99 -1.46 9.27
C ASN A 76 -2.89 -1.88 10.43
N SER A 77 -4.16 -2.22 10.18
CA SER A 77 -5.05 -2.75 11.22
C SER A 77 -4.57 -4.11 11.75
N TYR A 78 -4.00 -4.96 10.90
CA TYR A 78 -3.43 -6.25 11.29
C TYR A 78 -2.08 -6.09 11.98
N ILE A 79 -1.21 -5.19 11.49
CA ILE A 79 0.04 -4.85 12.18
C ILE A 79 -0.25 -4.41 13.62
N LYS A 80 -1.23 -3.52 13.82
CA LYS A 80 -1.63 -3.08 15.17
C LYS A 80 -2.17 -4.22 16.03
N LYS A 81 -2.92 -5.17 15.47
CA LYS A 81 -3.34 -6.38 16.21
C LYS A 81 -2.13 -7.17 16.71
N VAL A 82 -1.15 -7.40 15.83
CA VAL A 82 0.08 -8.12 16.16
C VAL A 82 0.91 -7.40 17.23
N GLU A 83 1.01 -6.08 17.16
CA GLU A 83 1.83 -5.29 18.10
C GLU A 83 1.18 -5.05 19.47
N SER A 84 -0.16 -5.03 19.53
CA SER A 84 -0.88 -4.69 20.76
C SER A 84 -1.04 -5.85 21.75
N GLN A 85 -0.73 -7.08 21.34
CA GLN A 85 -1.02 -8.29 22.10
C GLN A 85 0.25 -9.10 22.37
N LYS A 86 0.34 -9.72 23.56
CA LYS A 86 1.31 -10.78 23.83
C LYS A 86 0.79 -12.07 23.17
N LEU A 87 1.08 -12.22 21.89
CA LEU A 87 0.59 -13.34 21.09
C LEU A 87 1.50 -14.57 21.24
N SER A 88 0.88 -15.73 21.35
CA SER A 88 1.53 -17.00 21.04
C SER A 88 1.78 -17.14 19.53
N ALA A 89 2.66 -18.06 19.14
CA ALA A 89 2.90 -18.35 17.72
C ALA A 89 1.63 -18.79 16.98
N ILE A 90 0.74 -19.53 17.66
CA ILE A 90 -0.52 -20.01 17.08
C ILE A 90 -1.47 -18.83 16.79
N GLU A 91 -1.62 -17.90 17.73
CA GLU A 91 -2.46 -16.71 17.53
C GLU A 91 -1.91 -15.80 16.42
N LEU A 92 -0.58 -15.70 16.30
CA LEU A 92 0.06 -14.98 15.20
C LEU A 92 -0.25 -15.64 13.84
N MET A 93 -0.18 -16.97 13.75
CA MET A 93 -0.54 -17.70 12.53
C MET A 93 -2.00 -17.44 12.13
N ILE A 94 -2.93 -17.49 13.08
CA ILE A 94 -4.36 -17.20 12.82
C ILE A 94 -4.54 -15.77 12.29
N ILE A 95 -3.87 -14.77 12.87
CA ILE A 95 -3.96 -13.38 12.40
C ILE A 95 -3.41 -13.24 10.97
N MET A 96 -2.35 -13.98 10.63
CA MET A 96 -1.77 -14.00 9.29
C MET A 96 -2.69 -14.69 8.28
N GLU A 97 -3.29 -15.82 8.63
CA GLU A 97 -4.29 -16.52 7.81
C GLU A 97 -5.50 -15.62 7.54
N ASP A 98 -6.04 -14.96 8.57
CA ASP A 98 -7.12 -13.98 8.45
C ASP A 98 -6.77 -12.83 7.50
N LEU A 99 -5.51 -12.35 7.51
CA LEU A 99 -5.06 -11.29 6.61
C LEU A 99 -5.00 -11.79 5.16
N MET A 100 -4.46 -12.99 4.96
CA MET A 100 -4.37 -13.62 3.64
C MET A 100 -5.76 -13.86 3.05
N GLU A 101 -6.70 -14.39 3.84
CA GLU A 101 -8.09 -14.57 3.43
C GLU A 101 -8.74 -13.22 3.09
N LYS A 102 -8.49 -12.18 3.91
CA LYS A 102 -9.03 -10.84 3.66
C LYS A 102 -8.54 -10.26 2.32
N ILE A 103 -7.27 -10.47 1.98
CA ILE A 103 -6.69 -10.03 0.71
C ILE A 103 -7.29 -10.81 -0.46
N GLU A 104 -7.44 -12.12 -0.31
CA GLU A 104 -8.03 -12.96 -1.36
C GLU A 104 -9.50 -12.61 -1.62
N ASN A 105 -10.29 -12.41 -0.56
CA ASN A 105 -11.68 -12.00 -0.68
C ASN A 105 -11.81 -10.64 -1.37
N LYS A 106 -10.99 -9.65 -0.97
CA LYS A 106 -10.93 -8.35 -1.67
C LYS A 106 -10.60 -8.48 -3.16
N ARG A 107 -9.72 -9.41 -3.52
CA ARG A 107 -9.36 -9.69 -4.91
C ARG A 107 -10.56 -10.29 -5.66
N LYS A 108 -11.17 -11.36 -5.11
CA LYS A 108 -12.33 -12.05 -5.70
C LYS A 108 -13.49 -11.09 -5.94
N ASP A 109 -13.74 -10.20 -4.98
CA ASP A 109 -14.83 -9.22 -5.02
C ASP A 109 -14.49 -7.97 -5.87
N ARG A 110 -13.27 -7.88 -6.42
CA ARG A 110 -12.73 -6.65 -7.05
C ARG A 110 -12.98 -5.41 -6.19
N PHE A 111 -12.69 -5.54 -4.90
CA PHE A 111 -13.08 -4.55 -3.89
C PHE A 111 -12.50 -3.17 -4.21
N LEU A 112 -13.40 -2.19 -4.34
CA LEU A 112 -13.12 -0.77 -4.41
C LEU A 112 -14.02 -0.04 -3.39
N THR A 113 -13.50 1.02 -2.78
CA THR A 113 -14.34 1.89 -1.95
C THR A 113 -15.24 2.73 -2.85
N VAL A 114 -16.38 3.20 -2.32
CA VAL A 114 -17.29 4.11 -3.06
C VAL A 114 -16.55 5.34 -3.58
N GLU A 115 -15.62 5.89 -2.80
CA GLU A 115 -14.80 7.02 -3.23
C GLU A 115 -13.93 6.69 -4.45
N ILE A 116 -13.27 5.53 -4.44
CA ILE A 116 -12.45 5.06 -5.56
C ILE A 116 -13.32 4.81 -6.79
N GLU A 117 -14.47 4.17 -6.62
CA GLU A 117 -15.41 3.86 -7.71
C GLU A 117 -15.91 5.14 -8.40
N ASN A 118 -16.21 6.18 -7.64
CA ASN A 118 -16.60 7.49 -8.17
C ASN A 118 -15.48 8.13 -9.00
N ILE A 119 -14.22 8.02 -8.54
CA ILE A 119 -13.07 8.56 -9.27
C ILE A 119 -12.82 7.76 -10.56
N VAL A 120 -12.89 6.43 -10.50
CA VAL A 120 -12.74 5.57 -11.69
C VAL A 120 -13.80 5.92 -12.74
N THR A 121 -15.06 6.00 -12.33
CA THR A 121 -16.18 6.35 -13.22
C THR A 121 -15.98 7.72 -13.87
N LYS A 122 -15.54 8.72 -13.09
CA LYS A 122 -15.23 10.06 -13.62
C LYS A 122 -14.11 10.03 -14.64
N LEU A 123 -12.95 9.47 -14.28
CA LEU A 123 -11.77 9.46 -15.15
C LEU A 123 -11.96 8.60 -16.41
N GLU A 124 -12.75 7.53 -16.32
CA GLU A 124 -13.14 6.71 -17.47
C GLU A 124 -14.06 7.49 -18.42
N GLY A 125 -15.05 8.21 -17.88
CA GLY A 125 -15.93 9.08 -18.67
C GLY A 125 -15.19 10.21 -19.39
N GLU A 126 -14.09 10.70 -18.81
CA GLU A 126 -13.19 11.69 -19.40
C GLU A 126 -12.15 11.09 -20.38
N GLY A 127 -12.11 9.75 -20.52
CA GLY A 127 -11.15 9.05 -21.39
C GLY A 127 -9.71 9.05 -20.88
N LEU A 128 -9.49 9.40 -19.61
CA LEU A 128 -8.17 9.53 -18.98
C LEU A 128 -7.62 8.19 -18.49
N ILE A 129 -8.49 7.22 -18.23
CA ILE A 129 -8.12 5.86 -17.85
C ILE A 129 -8.96 4.83 -18.60
N ASN A 130 -8.48 3.60 -18.60
CA ASN A 130 -9.27 2.43 -18.98
C ASN A 130 -9.56 1.59 -17.73
N ARG A 131 -10.84 1.39 -17.38
CA ARG A 131 -11.24 0.65 -16.18
C ARG A 131 -10.68 -0.77 -16.16
N LYS A 132 -10.70 -1.49 -17.28
CA LYS A 132 -10.16 -2.86 -17.35
C LYS A 132 -8.66 -2.89 -17.04
N SER A 133 -7.91 -1.91 -17.53
CA SER A 133 -6.47 -1.77 -17.22
C SER A 133 -6.24 -1.48 -15.74
N PHE A 134 -7.04 -0.57 -15.16
CA PHE A 134 -6.99 -0.26 -13.73
C PHE A 134 -7.31 -1.50 -12.87
N GLU A 135 -8.41 -2.20 -13.16
CA GLU A 135 -8.82 -3.42 -12.46
C GLU A 135 -7.76 -4.53 -12.56
N SER A 136 -7.14 -4.71 -13.74
CA SER A 136 -6.05 -5.67 -13.93
C SER A 136 -4.86 -5.35 -13.03
N LYS A 137 -4.50 -4.07 -12.90
CA LYS A 137 -3.41 -3.64 -12.01
C LYS A 137 -3.76 -3.79 -10.52
N CYS A 138 -5.03 -3.62 -10.15
CA CYS A 138 -5.51 -3.92 -8.81
C CYS A 138 -5.42 -5.43 -8.52
N ASP A 139 -5.78 -6.29 -9.48
CA ASP A 139 -5.63 -7.74 -9.34
C ASP A 139 -4.17 -8.15 -9.15
N GLU A 140 -3.27 -7.63 -9.99
CA GLU A 140 -1.82 -7.83 -9.88
C GLU A 140 -1.30 -7.43 -8.50
N PHE A 141 -1.75 -6.29 -7.95
CA PHE A 141 -1.39 -5.87 -6.60
C PHE A 141 -1.79 -6.91 -5.54
N TYR A 142 -3.03 -7.41 -5.58
CA TYR A 142 -3.48 -8.40 -4.61
C TYR A 142 -2.73 -9.73 -4.74
N VAL A 143 -2.45 -10.18 -5.97
CA VAL A 143 -1.62 -11.38 -6.23
C VAL A 143 -0.23 -11.21 -5.62
N LEU A 144 0.43 -10.07 -5.88
CA LEU A 144 1.76 -9.78 -5.33
C LEU A 144 1.73 -9.74 -3.80
N CYS A 145 0.72 -9.07 -3.21
CA CYS A 145 0.59 -8.97 -1.77
C CYS A 145 0.36 -10.34 -1.11
N TYR A 146 -0.52 -11.17 -1.69
CA TYR A 146 -0.78 -12.51 -1.20
C TYR A 146 0.47 -13.39 -1.28
N ASN A 147 1.15 -13.40 -2.44
CA ASN A 147 2.37 -14.18 -2.63
C ASN A 147 3.49 -13.74 -1.67
N TYR A 148 3.58 -12.44 -1.37
CA TYR A 148 4.52 -11.93 -0.38
C TYR A 148 4.23 -12.47 1.02
N LEU A 149 2.97 -12.40 1.46
CA LEU A 149 2.56 -12.90 2.77
C LEU A 149 2.68 -14.42 2.88
N GLN A 150 2.37 -15.15 1.83
CA GLN A 150 2.52 -16.60 1.78
C GLN A 150 3.98 -17.02 1.95
N LYS A 151 4.92 -16.34 1.27
CA LYS A 151 6.36 -16.60 1.45
C LYS A 151 6.80 -16.37 2.90
N TRP A 152 6.30 -15.31 3.53
CA TRP A 152 6.55 -15.03 4.94
C TRP A 152 5.97 -16.12 5.85
N ASN A 153 4.75 -16.59 5.58
CA ASN A 153 4.12 -17.64 6.38
C ASN A 153 4.90 -18.97 6.28
N ASN A 154 5.31 -19.34 5.07
CA ASN A 154 6.05 -20.59 4.83
C ASN A 154 7.51 -20.54 5.34
N SER A 155 8.09 -19.36 5.52
CA SER A 155 9.46 -19.21 6.05
C SER A 155 9.52 -19.38 7.58
N ASN A 156 8.37 -19.45 8.26
CA ASN A 156 8.25 -19.65 9.71
C ASN A 156 7.83 -21.08 10.09
N GLN A 157 7.80 -22.02 9.12
CA GLN A 157 7.65 -23.46 9.32
C GLN A 157 9.03 -24.13 9.29
#